data_AF-A0A945N1T6-F1
#
_entry.id   AF-A0A945N1T6-F1
#
_cell.length_a   1.000
_cell.length_b   1.000
_cell.length_c   1.000
_cell.angle_alpha   90.00
_cell.angle_beta   90.00
_cell.angle_gamma   90.00
#
_symmetry.space_group_name_H-M   'P 1'
#
loop_
_entity.id
_entity.type
_entity.pdbx_description
1 polymer ?
#
loop_
_entity_poly.entity_id
_entity_poly.type
_entity_poly.pdbx_seq_one_letter_code
_entity_poly.pdbx_strand_id
1 'polypeptide(L)'
;KTTKPHWLRDKTIHILAYMGPKQSDLANVPYMMDLMKTDEQRTIGNFLQTGSSVGNGFFVSPAVPKARVMALRAAFNKTVASSEFLADAKKRNMVVAPIRGEELDAIVAKAMKTPRATIEKFKKMVKIDKLKPRKKKKK
;
A
#
# COMPACT_ATOMS: atom_id res chain seq x y z
N LYS A 1 -16.57 5.79 -3.68
CA LYS A 1 -17.55 4.72 -3.37
C LYS A 1 -17.67 4.59 -1.85
N THR A 2 -18.78 5.02 -1.24
CA THR A 2 -19.03 4.90 0.22
C THR A 2 -20.45 4.37 0.43
N THR A 3 -20.63 3.55 1.47
CA THR A 3 -21.93 3.00 1.90
C THR A 3 -22.89 4.11 2.38
N LYS A 4 -22.38 5.32 2.69
CA LYS A 4 -23.17 6.49 3.14
C LYS A 4 -22.65 7.80 2.52
N PRO A 5 -23.07 8.15 1.30
CA PRO A 5 -22.59 9.34 0.59
C PRO A 5 -23.06 10.67 1.21
N HIS A 6 -24.17 10.67 1.96
CA HIS A 6 -24.70 11.87 2.60
C HIS A 6 -23.77 12.42 3.69
N TRP A 7 -23.00 11.58 4.39
CA TRP A 7 -22.05 12.00 5.42
C TRP A 7 -20.95 12.95 4.94
N LEU A 8 -20.55 12.84 3.67
CA LEU A 8 -19.57 13.74 3.04
C LEU A 8 -20.24 15.02 2.53
N ARG A 9 -21.48 14.90 2.03
CA ARG A 9 -22.27 16.01 1.48
C ARG A 9 -22.73 16.96 2.58
N ASP A 10 -23.24 16.40 3.66
CA ASP A 10 -23.82 17.11 4.80
C ASP A 10 -22.74 17.50 5.82
N LYS A 11 -21.45 17.30 5.48
CA LYS A 11 -20.28 17.57 6.32
C LYS A 11 -20.32 16.90 7.70
N THR A 12 -21.08 15.83 7.87
CA THR A 12 -21.11 15.07 9.12
C THR A 12 -19.77 14.39 9.39
N ILE A 13 -19.00 14.08 8.34
CA ILE A 13 -17.63 13.57 8.44
C ILE A 13 -16.68 14.51 7.71
N HIS A 14 -15.67 14.99 8.42
CA HIS A 14 -14.56 15.76 7.86
C HIS A 14 -13.35 14.85 7.65
N ILE A 15 -12.91 14.71 6.40
CA ILE A 15 -11.65 14.02 6.10
C ILE A 15 -10.51 15.01 6.36
N LEU A 16 -9.72 14.78 7.40
CA LEU A 16 -8.65 15.68 7.84
C LEU A 16 -7.34 15.48 7.07
N ALA A 17 -7.05 14.22 6.72
CA ALA A 17 -5.89 13.85 5.93
C ALA A 17 -6.17 12.52 5.23
N TYR A 18 -5.50 12.27 4.10
CA TYR A 18 -5.54 10.98 3.43
C TYR A 18 -4.12 10.41 3.22
N MET A 19 -4.03 9.08 3.15
CA MET A 19 -2.80 8.35 2.88
C MET A 19 -3.10 7.27 1.82
N GLY A 20 -2.20 7.10 0.85
CA GLY A 20 -2.38 6.14 -0.25
C GLY A 20 -2.26 6.78 -1.64
N PRO A 21 -2.60 6.03 -2.71
CA PRO A 21 -2.52 6.55 -4.07
C PRO A 21 -3.41 7.77 -4.27
N LYS A 22 -2.97 8.71 -5.12
CA LYS A 22 -3.67 9.97 -5.36
C LYS A 22 -5.08 9.69 -5.87
N GLN A 23 -6.09 10.21 -5.17
CA GLN A 23 -7.48 10.06 -5.52
C GLN A 23 -8.02 11.43 -5.96
N SER A 24 -8.58 11.51 -7.16
CA SER A 24 -9.19 12.74 -7.71
C SER A 24 -10.26 13.31 -6.77
N ASP A 25 -11.00 12.41 -6.12
CA ASP A 25 -12.12 12.76 -5.24
C ASP A 25 -11.68 13.44 -3.92
N LEU A 26 -10.38 13.43 -3.62
CA LEU A 26 -9.80 13.96 -2.38
C LEU A 26 -8.82 15.12 -2.63
N ALA A 27 -8.93 15.80 -3.78
CA ALA A 27 -8.01 16.87 -4.17
C ALA A 27 -7.91 18.03 -3.14
N ASN A 28 -8.97 18.27 -2.36
CA ASN A 28 -9.02 19.33 -1.35
C ASN A 28 -8.57 18.88 0.05
N VAL A 29 -8.22 17.61 0.23
CA VAL A 29 -7.78 17.06 1.52
C VAL A 29 -6.25 17.05 1.56
N PRO A 30 -5.61 17.54 2.64
CA PRO A 30 -4.16 17.47 2.78
C PRO A 30 -3.64 16.04 2.71
N TYR A 31 -2.55 15.82 1.99
CA TYR A 31 -1.87 14.53 1.98
C TYR A 31 -1.09 14.36 3.28
N MET A 32 -1.19 13.18 3.91
CA MET A 32 -0.61 12.96 5.23
C MET A 32 0.92 13.20 5.26
N MET A 33 1.61 13.00 4.14
CA MET A 33 3.05 13.25 4.04
C MET A 33 3.41 14.73 4.04
N ASP A 34 2.53 15.59 3.50
CA ASP A 34 2.76 17.03 3.45
C ASP A 34 2.64 17.66 4.84
N LEU A 35 2.00 16.96 5.79
CA LEU A 35 1.87 17.37 7.18
C LEU A 35 3.06 16.95 8.06
N MET A 36 3.99 16.13 7.54
CA MET A 36 5.16 15.66 8.27
C MET A 36 6.26 16.74 8.28
N LYS A 37 6.52 17.31 9.46
CA LYS A 37 7.43 18.45 9.64
C LYS A 37 8.90 18.05 9.80
N THR A 38 9.17 16.84 10.29
CA THR A 38 10.53 16.36 10.52
C THR A 38 10.90 15.20 9.60
N ASP A 39 12.19 15.03 9.29
CA ASP A 39 12.68 13.90 8.47
C ASP A 39 12.39 12.54 9.12
N GLU A 40 12.39 12.49 10.45
CA GLU A 40 12.00 11.31 11.21
C GLU A 40 10.51 10.97 10.98
N GLN A 41 9.63 11.96 11.03
CA GLN A 41 8.19 11.80 10.75
C GLN A 41 7.95 11.35 9.30
N ARG A 42 8.67 11.94 8.34
CA ARG A 42 8.61 11.52 6.92
C ARG A 42 9.07 10.08 6.73
N THR A 43 10.09 9.64 7.46
CA THR A 43 10.57 8.25 7.39
C THR A 43 9.52 7.27 7.91
N ILE A 44 8.88 7.59 9.04
CA ILE A 44 7.78 6.78 9.60
C ILE A 44 6.58 6.76 8.64
N GLY A 45 6.21 7.92 8.09
CA GLY A 45 5.16 8.03 7.09
C GLY A 45 5.45 7.16 5.86
N ASN A 46 6.69 7.16 5.36
CA ASN A 46 7.09 6.37 4.19
C ASN A 46 6.97 4.87 4.46
N PHE A 47 7.37 4.44 5.65
CA PHE A 47 7.20 3.06 6.09
C PHE A 47 5.72 2.66 6.14
N LEU A 48 4.84 3.50 6.68
CA LEU A 48 3.40 3.24 6.74
C LEU A 48 2.76 3.19 5.35
N GLN A 49 3.13 4.12 4.49
CA GLN A 49 2.62 4.16 3.11
C GLN A 49 3.06 2.94 2.30
N THR A 50 4.24 2.37 2.60
CA THR A 50 4.73 1.19 1.88
C THR A 50 3.72 0.04 1.94
N GLY A 51 3.09 -0.20 3.09
CA GLY A 51 2.07 -1.24 3.22
C GLY A 51 0.88 -1.03 2.28
N SER A 52 0.41 0.22 2.16
CA SER A 52 -0.67 0.57 1.22
C SER A 52 -0.22 0.54 -0.24
N SER A 53 1.04 0.89 -0.54
CA SER A 53 1.61 0.88 -1.89
C SER A 53 1.86 -0.53 -2.41
N VAL A 54 2.28 -1.47 -1.54
CA VAL A 54 2.45 -2.87 -1.91
C VAL A 54 1.12 -3.52 -2.27
N GLY A 55 0.03 -3.09 -1.62
CA GLY A 55 -1.33 -3.53 -1.93
C GLY A 55 -1.47 -5.05 -1.95
N ASN A 56 -2.11 -5.58 -3.00
CA ASN A 56 -2.25 -7.02 -3.25
C ASN A 56 -1.11 -7.54 -4.15
N GLY A 57 0.13 -7.44 -3.67
CA GLY A 57 1.30 -7.92 -4.40
C GLY A 57 1.35 -9.45 -4.55
N PHE A 58 1.82 -9.92 -5.70
CA PHE A 58 2.15 -11.33 -5.91
C PHE A 58 3.62 -11.58 -5.54
N PHE A 59 3.87 -12.60 -4.73
CA PHE A 59 5.21 -12.95 -4.27
C PHE A 59 5.54 -14.39 -4.65
N VAL A 60 6.80 -14.62 -4.99
CA VAL A 60 7.35 -15.95 -5.26
C VAL A 60 8.55 -16.21 -4.34
N SER A 61 8.84 -17.48 -4.10
CA SER A 61 10.00 -17.87 -3.29
C SER A 61 11.31 -17.37 -3.92
N PRO A 62 12.30 -16.94 -3.13
CA PRO A 62 13.62 -16.53 -3.64
C PRO A 62 14.39 -17.67 -4.34
N ALA A 63 13.99 -18.94 -4.14
CA ALA A 63 14.60 -20.09 -4.83
C ALA A 63 14.15 -20.25 -6.29
N VAL A 64 13.17 -19.46 -6.76
CA VAL A 64 12.67 -19.54 -8.14
C VAL A 64 13.70 -18.94 -9.11
N PRO A 65 14.04 -19.62 -10.23
CA PRO A 65 14.98 -19.08 -11.20
C PRO A 65 14.54 -17.72 -11.77
N LYS A 66 15.49 -16.79 -11.95
CA LYS A 66 15.23 -15.42 -12.48
C LYS A 66 14.45 -15.43 -13.79
N ALA A 67 14.73 -16.38 -14.68
CA ALA A 67 14.02 -16.52 -15.95
C ALA A 67 12.49 -16.72 -15.76
N ARG A 68 12.08 -17.49 -14.74
CA ARG A 68 10.65 -17.70 -14.43
C ARG A 68 10.03 -16.43 -13.84
N VAL A 69 10.77 -15.70 -13.01
CA VAL A 69 10.31 -14.41 -12.46
C VAL A 69 10.06 -13.41 -13.58
N MET A 70 10.98 -13.32 -14.55
CA MET A 70 10.81 -12.44 -15.72
C MET A 70 9.60 -12.84 -16.57
N ALA A 71 9.40 -14.15 -16.80
CA ALA A 71 8.23 -14.64 -17.53
C ALA A 71 6.92 -14.28 -16.81
N LEU A 72 6.85 -14.45 -15.49
CA LEU A 72 5.68 -14.09 -14.69
C LEU A 72 5.39 -12.58 -14.72
N ARG A 73 6.43 -11.73 -14.63
CA ARG A 73 6.29 -10.27 -14.77
C ARG A 73 5.76 -9.88 -16.15
N ALA A 74 6.32 -10.46 -17.20
CA ALA A 74 5.89 -10.18 -18.56
C ALA A 74 4.43 -10.63 -18.79
N ALA A 75 4.06 -11.81 -18.29
CA ALA A 75 2.68 -12.30 -18.36
C ALA A 75 1.71 -11.41 -17.60
N PHE A 76 2.05 -11.02 -16.36
CA PHE A 76 1.23 -10.12 -15.55
C PHE A 76 0.99 -8.78 -16.27
N ASN A 77 2.06 -8.16 -16.78
CA ASN A 77 1.98 -6.88 -17.50
C ASN A 77 1.08 -6.97 -18.76
N LYS A 78 1.14 -8.10 -19.49
CA LYS A 78 0.25 -8.34 -20.64
C LYS A 78 -1.20 -8.51 -20.21
N THR A 79 -1.47 -9.23 -19.12
CA THR A 79 -2.82 -9.46 -18.62
C THR A 79 -3.48 -8.16 -18.16
N VAL A 80 -2.79 -7.34 -17.36
CA VAL A 80 -3.37 -6.08 -16.85
C VAL A 80 -3.57 -5.01 -17.93
N ALA A 81 -2.85 -5.13 -19.05
CA ALA A 81 -3.00 -4.26 -20.22
C ALA A 81 -4.05 -4.77 -21.23
N SER A 82 -4.52 -6.01 -21.09
CA SER A 82 -5.50 -6.59 -22.01
C SER A 82 -6.85 -5.89 -21.91
N SER A 83 -7.45 -5.54 -23.05
CA SER A 83 -8.77 -4.90 -23.14
C SER A 83 -9.87 -5.79 -22.55
N GLU A 84 -9.76 -7.11 -22.70
CA GLU A 84 -10.69 -8.08 -22.13
C GLU A 84 -10.64 -8.06 -20.59
N PHE A 85 -9.43 -8.03 -20.01
CA PHE A 85 -9.25 -7.94 -18.56
C PHE A 85 -9.79 -6.62 -18.00
N LEU A 86 -9.54 -5.50 -18.70
CA LEU A 86 -10.04 -4.19 -18.29
C LEU A 86 -11.58 -4.09 -18.40
N ALA A 87 -12.16 -4.68 -19.44
CA ALA A 87 -13.62 -4.75 -19.60
C ALA A 87 -14.27 -5.55 -18.45
N ASP A 88 -13.71 -6.70 -18.12
CA ASP A 88 -14.22 -7.53 -17.02
C ASP A 88 -13.96 -6.92 -15.63
N ALA A 89 -12.83 -6.23 -15.45
CA ALA A 89 -12.58 -5.47 -14.23
C ALA A 89 -13.59 -4.33 -14.08
N LYS A 90 -13.92 -3.63 -15.17
CA LYS A 90 -14.94 -2.57 -15.18
C LYS A 90 -16.33 -3.12 -14.86
N LYS A 91 -16.73 -4.24 -15.46
CA LYS A 91 -18.00 -4.94 -15.14
C LYS A 91 -18.09 -5.29 -13.65
N ARG A 92 -16.99 -5.79 -13.09
CA ARG A 92 -16.89 -6.15 -11.66
C ARG A 92 -16.61 -4.97 -10.74
N ASN A 93 -16.63 -3.73 -11.26
CA ASN A 93 -16.41 -2.52 -10.48
C ASN A 93 -15.06 -2.51 -9.72
N MET A 94 -14.07 -3.26 -10.22
CA MET A 94 -12.73 -3.40 -9.63
C MET A 94 -11.84 -2.23 -10.06
N VAL A 95 -11.15 -1.64 -9.08
CA VAL A 95 -10.13 -0.61 -9.36
C VAL A 95 -8.82 -1.33 -9.72
N VAL A 96 -8.37 -1.17 -10.96
CA VAL A 96 -7.14 -1.76 -11.48
C VAL A 96 -6.08 -0.65 -11.59
N ALA A 97 -5.14 -0.63 -10.66
CA ALA A 97 -3.99 0.28 -10.64
C ALA A 97 -2.71 -0.55 -10.45
N PRO A 98 -2.22 -1.22 -11.52
CA PRO A 98 -1.09 -2.14 -11.41
C PRO A 98 0.21 -1.36 -11.23
N ILE A 99 1.06 -1.83 -10.32
CA ILE A 99 2.44 -1.36 -10.16
C ILE A 99 3.35 -2.39 -10.81
N ARG A 100 4.39 -1.92 -11.52
CA ARG A 100 5.34 -2.82 -12.17
C ARG A 100 6.14 -3.59 -11.12
N GLY A 101 6.48 -4.84 -11.43
CA GLY A 101 7.21 -5.70 -10.50
C GLY A 101 8.56 -5.10 -10.06
N GLU A 102 9.25 -4.38 -10.95
CA GLU A 102 10.50 -3.69 -10.63
C GLU A 102 10.31 -2.52 -9.66
N GLU A 103 9.22 -1.77 -9.81
CA GLU A 103 8.88 -0.67 -8.92
C GLU A 103 8.47 -1.19 -7.54
N LEU A 104 7.75 -2.31 -7.50
CA LEU A 104 7.39 -2.98 -6.25
C LEU A 104 8.64 -3.47 -5.50
N ASP A 105 9.60 -4.08 -6.20
CA ASP A 105 10.88 -4.49 -5.60
C ASP A 105 11.63 -3.29 -5.00
N ALA A 106 11.65 -2.14 -5.69
CA ALA A 106 12.29 -0.93 -5.19
C ALA A 106 11.60 -0.39 -3.93
N ILE A 107 10.26 -0.41 -3.90
CA ILE A 107 9.46 -0.01 -2.73
C ILE A 107 9.77 -0.92 -1.55
N VAL A 108 9.78 -2.24 -1.75
CA VAL A 108 10.09 -3.23 -0.71
C VAL A 108 11.54 -3.09 -0.23
N ALA A 109 12.50 -2.92 -1.14
CA ALA A 109 13.90 -2.71 -0.78
C ALA A 109 14.11 -1.44 0.05
N LYS A 110 13.39 -0.35 -0.28
CA LYS A 110 13.41 0.89 0.49
C LYS A 110 12.79 0.69 1.89
N ALA A 111 11.69 -0.05 1.98
CA ALA A 111 11.07 -0.38 3.25
C ALA A 111 11.97 -1.23 4.16
N MET A 112 12.66 -2.23 3.59
CA MET A 112 13.60 -3.08 4.32
C MET A 112 14.85 -2.34 4.80
N LYS A 113 15.22 -1.23 4.14
CA LYS A 113 16.30 -0.33 4.58
C LYS A 113 15.89 0.63 5.70
N THR A 114 14.63 0.63 6.13
CA THR A 114 14.17 1.50 7.23
C THR A 114 14.91 1.10 8.52
N PRO A 115 15.61 2.05 9.19
CA PRO A 115 16.38 1.72 10.39
C PRO A 115 15.50 1.10 11.49
N ARG A 116 16.03 0.05 12.14
CA ARG A 116 15.34 -0.62 13.26
C ARG A 116 14.95 0.36 14.38
N ALA A 117 15.77 1.38 14.62
CA ALA A 117 15.48 2.43 15.60
C ALA A 117 14.16 3.16 15.32
N THR A 118 13.85 3.44 14.05
CA THR A 118 12.60 4.08 13.63
C THR A 118 11.40 3.15 13.82
N ILE A 119 11.57 1.86 13.54
CA ILE A 119 10.52 0.84 13.73
C ILE A 119 10.22 0.65 15.23
N GLU A 120 11.25 0.58 16.09
CA GLU A 120 11.08 0.44 17.53
C GLU A 120 10.39 1.66 18.16
N LYS A 121 10.73 2.87 17.72
CA LYS A 121 10.08 4.10 18.18
C LYS A 121 8.63 4.18 17.70
N PHE A 122 8.35 3.74 16.46
CA PHE A 122 6.99 3.61 15.96
C PHE A 122 6.17 2.59 16.77
N LYS A 123 6.73 1.41 17.09
CA LYS A 123 6.06 0.41 17.94
C LYS A 123 5.71 0.98 19.33
N LYS A 124 6.59 1.78 19.91
CA LYS A 124 6.33 2.51 21.18
C LYS A 124 5.20 3.54 21.02
N MET A 125 5.23 4.31 19.93
CA MET A 125 4.23 5.34 19.64
C MET A 125 2.82 4.75 19.42
N VAL A 126 2.71 3.62 18.71
CA VAL A 126 1.44 2.95 18.41
C VAL A 126 1.04 1.93 19.50
N LYS A 127 1.84 1.79 20.56
CA LYS A 127 1.63 0.81 21.65
C LYS A 127 1.45 -0.63 21.15
N ILE A 128 2.02 -0.97 19.98
CA ILE A 128 2.01 -2.33 19.40
C ILE A 128 2.76 -3.32 20.30
N ASP A 129 3.67 -2.82 21.12
CA ASP A 129 4.40 -3.57 22.15
C ASP A 129 3.48 -4.27 23.18
N LYS A 130 2.24 -3.79 23.36
CA LYS A 130 1.26 -4.40 24.25
C LYS A 130 0.41 -5.50 23.60
N LEU A 131 0.57 -5.77 22.30
CA LEU A 131 -0.14 -6.86 21.64
C LEU A 131 0.50 -8.18 22.03
N LYS A 132 -0.21 -8.96 22.86
CA LYS A 132 0.18 -10.34 23.23
C LYS A 132 0.64 -11.09 21.97
N PRO A 133 1.84 -11.69 21.97
CA PRO A 133 2.30 -12.47 20.83
C PRO A 133 1.26 -13.53 20.52
N ARG A 134 0.79 -13.57 19.26
CA ARG A 134 -0.16 -14.56 18.77
C ARG A 134 0.46 -15.94 19.05
N LYS A 135 -0.14 -16.71 19.96
CA LYS A 135 0.31 -18.07 20.32
C LYS A 135 0.54 -18.84 19.01
N LYS A 136 1.79 -19.23 18.75
CA LYS A 136 2.12 -20.16 17.66
C LYS A 136 1.31 -21.43 17.93
N LYS A 137 0.29 -21.71 17.12
CA LYS A 137 -0.27 -23.07 17.05
C LYS A 137 0.86 -23.95 16.52
N LYS A 138 1.51 -24.70 17.42
CA LYS A 138 2.31 -25.86 17.03
C LYS A 138 1.37 -26.79 16.23
N LYS A 139 1.73 -27.06 14.98
CA LYS A 139 1.34 -28.30 14.32
C LYS A 139 2.34 -29.36 14.74
#